data_AF-A0A1Y5GP03-F1
#
_entry.id   AF-A0A1Y5GP03-F1
#
_cell.length_a   1.000
_cell.length_b   1.000
_cell.length_c   1.000
_cell.angle_alpha   90.00
_cell.angle_beta   90.00
_cell.angle_gamma   90.00
#
_symmetry.space_group_name_H-M   'P 1'
#
loop_
_entity.id
_entity.type
_entity.pdbx_description
1 polymer ?
#
loop_
_entity_poly.entity_id
_entity_poly.type
_entity_poly.pdbx_seq_one_letter_code
_entity_poly.pdbx_strand_id
1 'polypeptide(L)'
;MIAQGEVVIENLDVRQARDGKHHSALIRAATDINVNDGVLDIQLKAIAGKPILNAIVVRKKHVVANNWQLVWGDEFEQDGAPDTSKWNYDLWPAKKVNGEDQTYTSRAKNVRVENGKLILEAHKEQHAGAEYTSARLNSRGKGDFLYGRAEIRAKIPAGQGTWSAIWMLPSDPYKYSTSCAENEDWQGSETCDAWPNSGEIDIMEHVGFDMQNIHGTVHNKAYYWQNWQQRKSSIEGKNIDQQFHRYAVEWSPETITIFFDDSPYFFYSNEATGWKAWPFDHPYHVILNLAIGGMWGRAGGPIDDSIFPVKMEIDYVRVYEKQHKNNIEKI
;
A
#
# COMPACT_ATOMS: atom_id res chain seq x y z
N MET A 1 7.45 -9.12 -22.84
CA MET A 1 8.20 -7.87 -23.12
C MET A 1 9.66 -8.16 -22.91
N ILE A 2 10.48 -7.77 -23.87
CA ILE A 2 11.94 -7.86 -23.79
C ILE A 2 12.45 -6.42 -23.72
N ALA A 3 13.36 -6.14 -22.79
CA ALA A 3 14.03 -4.86 -22.68
C ALA A 3 15.54 -5.12 -22.60
N GLN A 4 16.33 -4.40 -23.41
CA GLN A 4 17.78 -4.58 -23.47
C GLN A 4 18.21 -6.04 -23.71
N GLY A 5 17.46 -6.77 -24.56
CA GLY A 5 17.72 -8.17 -24.88
C GLY A 5 17.24 -9.20 -23.85
N GLU A 6 16.80 -8.77 -22.68
CA GLU A 6 16.35 -9.64 -21.59
C GLU A 6 14.83 -9.68 -21.47
N VAL A 7 14.27 -10.86 -21.17
CA VAL A 7 12.84 -10.99 -20.90
C VAL A 7 12.53 -10.37 -19.54
N VAL A 8 11.82 -9.25 -19.54
CA VAL A 8 11.46 -8.51 -18.31
C VAL A 8 9.99 -8.69 -17.90
N ILE A 9 9.14 -9.14 -18.83
CA ILE A 9 7.78 -9.59 -18.54
C ILE A 9 7.51 -10.80 -19.44
N GLU A 10 7.44 -12.00 -18.89
CA GLU A 10 7.30 -13.22 -19.68
C GLU A 10 5.89 -13.36 -20.28
N ASN A 11 4.85 -13.26 -19.45
CA ASN A 11 3.46 -13.48 -19.84
C ASN A 11 2.55 -12.35 -19.33
N LEU A 12 2.38 -11.31 -20.15
CA LEU A 12 1.41 -10.25 -19.85
C LEU A 12 0.00 -10.69 -20.26
N ASP A 13 -0.75 -11.31 -19.35
CA ASP A 13 -2.18 -11.53 -19.56
C ASP A 13 -2.96 -10.26 -19.17
N VAL A 14 -3.22 -9.40 -20.16
CA VAL A 14 -3.93 -8.13 -19.96
C VAL A 14 -5.31 -8.32 -19.34
N ARG A 15 -6.01 -9.44 -19.61
CA ARG A 15 -7.35 -9.67 -19.06
C ARG A 15 -7.26 -10.03 -17.58
N GLN A 16 -6.39 -10.97 -17.22
CA GLN A 16 -6.16 -11.36 -15.84
C GLN A 16 -5.62 -10.19 -15.02
N ALA A 17 -4.70 -9.43 -15.60
CA ALA A 17 -4.12 -8.27 -14.95
C ALA A 17 -5.18 -7.15 -14.72
N ARG A 18 -6.32 -7.15 -15.42
CA ARG A 18 -7.46 -6.27 -15.12
C ARG A 18 -8.53 -6.94 -14.23
N ASP A 19 -8.21 -8.03 -13.54
CA ASP A 19 -9.14 -8.88 -12.79
C ASP A 19 -10.30 -9.43 -13.64
N GLY A 20 -10.10 -9.53 -14.95
CA GLY A 20 -11.15 -9.85 -15.92
C GLY A 20 -12.11 -8.70 -16.23
N LYS A 21 -11.87 -7.48 -15.71
CA LYS A 21 -12.71 -6.29 -15.93
C LYS A 21 -12.22 -5.49 -17.14
N HIS A 22 -13.14 -4.98 -17.96
CA HIS A 22 -12.81 -4.25 -19.18
C HIS A 22 -12.68 -2.73 -18.98
N HIS A 23 -13.06 -2.18 -17.81
CA HIS A 23 -12.94 -0.76 -17.48
C HIS A 23 -11.75 -0.42 -16.56
N SER A 24 -11.25 -1.38 -15.78
CA SER A 24 -10.10 -1.21 -14.89
C SER A 24 -8.84 -0.80 -15.66
N ALA A 25 -8.01 0.10 -15.13
CA ALA A 25 -6.67 0.31 -15.67
C ALA A 25 -5.68 -0.43 -14.79
N LEU A 26 -4.88 -1.29 -15.41
CA LEU A 26 -3.78 -1.92 -14.72
C LEU A 26 -2.47 -1.75 -15.48
N ILE A 27 -1.46 -1.40 -14.71
CA ILE A 27 -0.08 -1.27 -15.11
C ILE A 27 0.69 -2.46 -14.52
N ARG A 28 1.61 -3.03 -15.28
CA ARG A 28 2.64 -3.92 -14.75
C ARG A 28 3.98 -3.24 -14.96
N ALA A 29 4.72 -3.04 -13.88
CA ALA A 29 6.03 -2.41 -13.93
C ALA A 29 7.14 -3.45 -14.07
N ALA A 30 8.19 -3.11 -14.80
CA ALA A 30 9.46 -3.81 -14.84
C ALA A 30 10.57 -2.83 -14.41
N THR A 31 11.54 -3.31 -13.63
CA THR A 31 12.59 -2.47 -13.03
C THR A 31 13.99 -2.94 -13.42
N ASP A 32 15.00 -2.18 -12.97
CA ASP A 32 16.42 -2.52 -13.08
C ASP A 32 16.90 -2.75 -14.53
N ILE A 33 16.27 -2.03 -15.48
CA ILE A 33 16.67 -2.00 -16.88
C ILE A 33 17.78 -0.95 -17.05
N ASN A 34 19.01 -1.42 -17.29
CA ASN A 34 20.17 -0.55 -17.49
C ASN A 34 20.25 -0.06 -18.94
N VAL A 35 20.27 1.28 -19.11
CA VAL A 35 20.39 1.94 -20.42
C VAL A 35 21.74 2.65 -20.47
N ASN A 36 22.73 2.02 -21.11
CA ASN A 36 24.14 2.46 -21.06
C ASN A 36 24.54 3.34 -22.25
N ASP A 37 23.90 3.17 -23.40
CA ASP A 37 24.18 3.87 -24.67
C ASP A 37 23.21 5.04 -24.95
N GLY A 38 22.30 5.31 -23.99
CA GLY A 38 21.26 6.31 -24.12
C GLY A 38 20.04 5.86 -24.93
N VAL A 39 20.00 4.61 -25.41
CA VAL A 39 18.90 4.04 -26.18
C VAL A 39 18.23 2.92 -25.40
N LEU A 40 16.92 3.05 -25.14
CA LEU A 40 16.13 1.97 -24.55
C LEU A 40 15.54 1.08 -25.64
N ASP A 41 16.09 -0.11 -25.80
CA ASP A 41 15.56 -1.11 -26.71
C ASP A 41 14.43 -1.91 -26.06
N ILE A 42 13.23 -1.82 -26.64
CA ILE A 42 12.04 -2.57 -26.22
C ILE A 42 11.55 -3.42 -27.39
N GLN A 43 11.35 -4.71 -27.14
CA GLN A 43 10.73 -5.61 -28.09
C GLN A 43 9.45 -6.22 -27.49
N LEU A 44 8.37 -6.18 -28.26
CA LEU A 44 7.09 -6.75 -27.91
C LEU A 44 6.79 -7.93 -28.83
N LYS A 45 6.64 -9.12 -28.25
CA LYS A 45 6.18 -10.30 -28.98
C LYS A 45 4.67 -10.42 -28.85
N ALA A 46 3.95 -10.15 -29.93
CA ALA A 46 2.50 -10.25 -29.95
C ALA A 46 2.02 -11.71 -29.92
N ILE A 47 0.84 -11.94 -29.33
CA ILE A 47 0.12 -13.22 -29.36
C ILE A 47 -1.20 -12.98 -30.08
N ALA A 48 -1.49 -13.75 -31.12
CA ALA A 48 -2.72 -13.59 -31.90
C ALA A 48 -3.97 -13.79 -31.01
N GLY A 49 -4.95 -12.90 -31.15
CA GLY A 49 -6.22 -12.97 -30.41
C GLY A 49 -6.18 -12.48 -28.95
N LYS A 50 -5.06 -11.90 -28.48
CA LYS A 50 -4.96 -11.31 -27.13
C LYS A 50 -5.12 -9.77 -27.17
N PRO A 51 -5.51 -9.13 -26.05
CA PRO A 51 -5.73 -7.67 -25.99
C PRO A 51 -4.48 -6.85 -26.32
N ILE A 52 -4.69 -5.63 -26.81
CA ILE A 52 -3.64 -4.70 -27.24
C ILE A 52 -3.04 -3.97 -26.02
N LEU A 53 -1.72 -3.82 -26.02
CA LEU A 53 -1.00 -2.92 -25.12
C LEU A 53 -1.33 -1.46 -25.49
N ASN A 54 -2.00 -0.72 -24.60
CA ASN A 54 -2.47 0.63 -24.91
C ASN A 54 -1.38 1.70 -24.79
N ALA A 55 -0.39 1.51 -23.91
CA ALA A 55 0.68 2.47 -23.68
C ALA A 55 1.91 1.79 -23.07
N ILE A 56 3.08 2.40 -23.31
CA ILE A 56 4.32 2.13 -22.57
C ILE A 56 4.74 3.45 -21.93
N VAL A 57 4.99 3.42 -20.63
CA VAL A 57 5.48 4.58 -19.89
C VAL A 57 6.88 4.24 -19.39
N VAL A 58 7.85 5.03 -19.83
CA VAL A 58 9.25 4.91 -19.38
C VAL A 58 9.51 5.99 -18.34
N ARG A 59 10.12 5.60 -17.22
CA ARG A 59 10.56 6.49 -16.16
C ARG A 59 11.97 6.10 -15.73
N LYS A 60 12.80 7.10 -15.47
CA LYS A 60 14.09 6.86 -14.81
C LYS A 60 13.81 6.44 -13.37
N LYS A 61 14.64 5.54 -12.82
CA LYS A 61 14.62 5.24 -11.39
C LYS A 61 14.73 6.56 -10.62
N HIS A 62 13.83 6.76 -9.67
CA HIS A 62 13.77 8.03 -8.97
C HIS A 62 14.98 8.13 -8.05
N VAL A 63 15.76 9.20 -8.19
CA VAL A 63 16.75 9.55 -7.18
C VAL A 63 16.03 10.47 -6.23
N VAL A 64 15.78 10.02 -5.00
CA VAL A 64 15.14 10.82 -3.95
C VAL A 64 15.84 12.17 -3.91
N ALA A 65 15.12 13.22 -4.27
CA ALA A 65 15.70 14.54 -4.40
C ALA A 65 16.16 15.05 -3.01
N ASN A 66 17.30 15.76 -2.95
CA ASN A 66 17.87 16.29 -1.70
C ASN A 66 17.02 17.41 -1.03
N ASN A 67 15.77 17.60 -1.46
CA ASN A 67 14.87 18.63 -0.97
C ASN A 67 13.72 18.05 -0.14
N TRP A 68 13.88 16.88 0.46
CA TRP A 68 12.93 16.32 1.43
C TRP A 68 13.40 16.62 2.86
N GLN A 69 12.51 17.18 3.69
CA GLN A 69 12.74 17.40 5.12
C GLN A 69 11.88 16.43 5.92
N LEU A 70 12.49 15.66 6.82
CA LEU A 70 11.75 14.80 7.74
C LEU A 70 10.90 15.66 8.68
N VAL A 71 9.60 15.39 8.74
CA VAL A 71 8.63 16.12 9.59
C VAL A 71 8.00 15.24 10.65
N TRP A 72 7.92 13.93 10.40
CA TRP A 72 7.43 12.95 11.37
C TRP A 72 8.03 11.57 11.07
N GLY A 73 8.18 10.74 12.09
CA GLY A 73 8.62 9.36 11.88
C GLY A 73 8.83 8.58 13.16
N ASP A 74 9.04 7.28 12.99
CA ASP A 74 9.41 6.36 14.03
C ASP A 74 10.50 5.40 13.55
N GLU A 75 11.60 5.35 14.29
CA GLU A 75 12.75 4.46 14.06
C GLU A 75 12.70 3.23 14.99
N PHE A 76 11.68 3.14 15.85
CA PHE A 76 11.43 1.99 16.72
C PHE A 76 12.63 1.61 17.62
N GLU A 77 13.33 2.61 18.14
CA GLU A 77 14.55 2.44 18.96
C GLU A 77 14.29 1.95 20.39
N GLN A 78 13.06 2.11 20.88
CA GLN A 78 12.70 1.75 22.26
C GLN A 78 11.93 0.43 22.31
N ASP A 79 12.58 -0.62 22.81
CA ASP A 79 11.93 -1.91 23.05
C ASP A 79 10.69 -1.79 23.96
N GLY A 80 9.67 -2.60 23.67
CA GLY A 80 8.43 -2.66 24.44
C GLY A 80 7.18 -2.42 23.58
N ALA A 81 6.21 -1.67 24.10
CA ALA A 81 5.02 -1.31 23.33
C ALA A 81 5.32 -0.13 22.38
N PRO A 82 4.69 -0.08 21.19
CA PRO A 82 4.76 1.09 20.31
C PRO A 82 4.45 2.42 21.03
N ASP A 83 5.18 3.47 20.65
CA ASP A 83 5.02 4.81 21.21
C ASP A 83 3.60 5.34 20.99
N THR A 84 2.84 5.44 22.08
CA THR A 84 1.45 5.91 22.06
C THR A 84 1.31 7.41 21.73
N SER A 85 2.40 8.18 21.67
CA SER A 85 2.39 9.52 21.09
C SER A 85 2.39 9.50 19.55
N LYS A 86 2.77 8.37 18.94
CA LYS A 86 2.86 8.17 17.48
C LYS A 86 1.83 7.19 16.91
N TRP A 87 1.43 6.18 17.67
CA TRP A 87 0.60 5.07 17.18
C TRP A 87 -0.67 4.86 18.01
N ASN A 88 -1.78 4.58 17.32
CA ASN A 88 -3.01 4.03 17.87
C ASN A 88 -3.13 2.55 17.51
N TYR A 89 -3.85 1.79 18.32
CA TYR A 89 -4.20 0.39 18.02
C TYR A 89 -5.63 0.32 17.49
N ASP A 90 -5.84 -0.37 16.38
CA ASP A 90 -7.17 -0.77 15.93
C ASP A 90 -7.52 -2.12 16.56
N LEU A 91 -8.41 -2.12 17.55
CA LEU A 91 -8.85 -3.33 18.26
C LEU A 91 -10.15 -3.84 17.63
N TRP A 92 -10.02 -4.63 16.57
CA TRP A 92 -11.16 -5.05 15.75
C TRP A 92 -11.46 -6.54 15.90
N PRO A 93 -12.75 -6.93 15.96
CA PRO A 93 -13.13 -8.33 15.85
C PRO A 93 -12.82 -8.87 14.45
N ALA A 94 -12.75 -10.19 14.34
CA ALA A 94 -12.71 -10.84 13.04
C ALA A 94 -13.91 -10.45 12.18
N LYS A 95 -13.73 -10.55 10.86
CA LYS A 95 -14.76 -10.31 9.83
C LYS A 95 -15.24 -8.86 9.70
N LYS A 96 -14.61 -7.87 10.36
CA LYS A 96 -15.12 -6.49 10.38
C LYS A 96 -15.33 -5.87 8.98
N VAL A 97 -14.33 -5.93 8.10
CA VAL A 97 -14.38 -5.21 6.79
C VAL A 97 -14.30 -6.12 5.57
N ASN A 98 -13.28 -6.99 5.48
CA ASN A 98 -13.02 -7.80 4.28
C ASN A 98 -13.23 -9.31 4.51
N GLY A 99 -14.01 -9.66 5.54
CA GLY A 99 -14.18 -11.05 5.97
C GLY A 99 -12.89 -11.68 6.49
N GLU A 100 -11.95 -10.87 6.97
CA GLU A 100 -10.67 -11.25 7.57
C GLU A 100 -10.83 -12.17 8.79
N ASP A 101 -9.93 -13.13 8.99
CA ASP A 101 -10.05 -14.21 9.98
C ASP A 101 -9.39 -13.87 11.33
N GLN A 102 -8.56 -12.81 11.39
CA GLN A 102 -7.93 -12.35 12.63
C GLN A 102 -8.80 -11.40 13.44
N THR A 103 -8.65 -11.44 14.76
CA THR A 103 -8.94 -10.29 15.63
C THR A 103 -7.64 -9.47 15.83
N TYR A 104 -7.73 -8.15 15.77
CA TYR A 104 -6.59 -7.27 16.02
C TYR A 104 -6.48 -6.92 17.51
N THR A 105 -5.28 -7.03 18.07
CA THR A 105 -5.04 -6.82 19.51
C THR A 105 -3.83 -5.91 19.77
N SER A 106 -3.74 -5.37 21.00
CA SER A 106 -2.59 -4.61 21.50
C SER A 106 -1.64 -5.44 22.38
N ARG A 107 -1.76 -6.78 22.36
CA ARG A 107 -0.92 -7.65 23.20
C ARG A 107 0.50 -7.67 22.66
N ALA A 108 1.50 -7.68 23.55
CA ALA A 108 2.93 -7.75 23.18
C ALA A 108 3.28 -8.92 22.24
N LYS A 109 2.51 -10.01 22.32
CA LYS A 109 2.62 -11.17 21.43
C LYS A 109 2.26 -10.85 19.98
N ASN A 110 1.36 -9.90 19.73
CA ASN A 110 0.94 -9.47 18.39
C ASN A 110 1.64 -8.20 17.92
N VAL A 111 2.00 -7.31 18.83
CA VAL A 111 2.60 -6.01 18.50
C VAL A 111 3.59 -5.58 19.56
N ARG A 112 4.83 -5.35 19.14
CA ARG A 112 5.93 -4.92 20.00
C ARG A 112 7.00 -4.22 19.20
N VAL A 113 7.76 -3.35 19.85
CA VAL A 113 9.05 -2.89 19.38
C VAL A 113 10.13 -3.79 20.00
N GLU A 114 11.02 -4.31 19.17
CA GLU A 114 12.09 -5.22 19.58
C GLU A 114 13.27 -5.11 18.62
N ASN A 115 14.47 -4.84 19.15
CA ASN A 115 15.72 -4.75 18.39
C ASN A 115 15.67 -3.72 17.24
N GLY A 116 15.19 -2.50 17.55
CA GLY A 116 15.15 -1.39 16.58
C GLY A 116 14.05 -1.53 15.53
N LYS A 117 13.01 -2.34 15.79
CA LYS A 117 11.96 -2.67 14.80
C LYS A 117 10.61 -2.78 15.45
N LEU A 118 9.57 -2.34 14.74
CA LEU A 118 8.20 -2.73 15.01
C LEU A 118 7.93 -4.13 14.45
N ILE A 119 7.37 -5.00 15.28
CA ILE A 119 6.98 -6.36 14.93
C ILE A 119 5.45 -6.45 15.00
N LEU A 120 4.81 -6.79 13.88
CA LEU A 120 3.42 -7.20 13.82
C LEU A 120 3.38 -8.71 13.58
N GLU A 121 2.98 -9.47 14.58
CA GLU A 121 3.06 -10.93 14.58
C GLU A 121 1.67 -11.56 14.70
N ALA A 122 1.31 -12.35 13.71
CA ALA A 122 0.08 -13.10 13.70
C ALA A 122 0.28 -14.48 14.33
N HIS A 123 -0.75 -14.94 15.04
CA HIS A 123 -0.76 -16.23 15.72
C HIS A 123 -2.06 -16.97 15.45
N LYS A 124 -1.96 -18.28 15.24
CA LYS A 124 -3.11 -19.19 15.31
C LYS A 124 -3.43 -19.48 16.78
N GLU A 125 -4.47 -18.84 17.30
CA GLU A 125 -4.94 -19.05 18.67
C GLU A 125 -6.38 -18.58 18.82
N GLN A 126 -7.13 -19.27 19.69
CA GLN A 126 -8.48 -18.87 20.04
C GLN A 126 -8.44 -17.65 20.96
N HIS A 127 -8.91 -16.50 20.47
CA HIS A 127 -8.97 -15.27 21.24
C HIS A 127 -10.13 -14.40 20.79
N ALA A 128 -10.93 -13.89 21.74
CA ALA A 128 -12.06 -12.99 21.47
C ALA A 128 -13.00 -13.46 20.35
N GLY A 129 -13.21 -14.79 20.23
CA GLY A 129 -14.08 -15.39 19.21
C GLY A 129 -13.47 -15.54 17.82
N ALA A 130 -12.17 -15.26 17.66
CA ALA A 130 -11.42 -15.49 16.43
C ALA A 130 -10.41 -16.64 16.58
N GLU A 131 -10.07 -17.28 15.46
CA GLU A 131 -9.08 -18.38 15.40
C GLU A 131 -7.64 -17.89 15.18
N TYR A 132 -7.51 -16.62 14.78
CA TYR A 132 -6.23 -15.96 14.57
C TYR A 132 -6.22 -14.61 15.29
N THR A 133 -5.04 -14.19 15.69
CA THR A 133 -4.79 -12.87 16.25
C THR A 133 -3.68 -12.20 15.46
N SER A 134 -3.74 -10.88 15.35
CA SER A 134 -2.68 -10.09 14.73
C SER A 134 -2.72 -8.65 15.28
N ALA A 135 -2.06 -7.71 14.60
CA ALA A 135 -2.07 -6.31 14.94
C ALA A 135 -2.30 -5.39 13.73
N ARG A 136 -2.92 -4.25 14.03
CA ARG A 136 -3.12 -3.11 13.14
C ARG A 136 -2.87 -1.83 13.92
N LEU A 137 -1.95 -1.01 13.41
CA LEU A 137 -1.61 0.29 13.97
C LEU A 137 -1.95 1.40 12.98
N ASN A 138 -2.32 2.56 13.49
CA ASN A 138 -2.47 3.77 12.67
C ASN A 138 -1.87 5.00 13.37
N SER A 139 -1.47 5.99 12.58
CA SER A 139 -0.86 7.24 13.07
C SER A 139 -1.86 8.40 13.18
N ARG A 140 -3.18 8.11 13.13
CA ARG A 140 -4.24 9.14 13.10
C ARG A 140 -4.16 10.09 14.29
N GLY A 141 -4.18 11.39 14.00
CA GLY A 141 -4.05 12.47 14.97
C GLY A 141 -2.64 12.64 15.55
N LYS A 142 -1.63 11.93 15.02
CA LYS A 142 -0.28 11.86 15.58
C LYS A 142 0.81 12.07 14.53
N GLY A 143 0.60 11.58 13.31
CA GLY A 143 1.52 11.68 12.18
C GLY A 143 0.82 12.08 10.88
N ASP A 144 -0.28 12.82 11.00
CA ASP A 144 -1.12 13.20 9.88
C ASP A 144 -0.39 14.20 8.97
N PHE A 145 -0.47 14.01 7.67
CA PHE A 145 0.16 14.89 6.70
C PHE A 145 -0.69 15.07 5.46
N LEU A 146 -0.54 16.21 4.80
CA LEU A 146 -1.14 16.52 3.50
C LEU A 146 -0.01 16.82 2.53
N TYR A 147 0.11 15.96 1.52
CA TYR A 147 1.22 15.96 0.56
C TYR A 147 2.57 15.71 1.19
N GLY A 148 3.53 15.31 0.36
CA GLY A 148 4.88 14.99 0.77
C GLY A 148 5.29 13.59 0.36
N ARG A 149 6.19 12.99 1.13
CA ARG A 149 6.65 11.62 0.95
C ARG A 149 6.46 10.83 2.23
N ALA A 150 5.82 9.66 2.17
CA ALA A 150 5.92 8.67 3.23
C ALA A 150 6.79 7.51 2.74
N GLU A 151 7.74 7.08 3.56
CA GLU A 151 8.64 5.96 3.30
C GLU A 151 8.63 5.01 4.50
N ILE A 152 8.38 3.74 4.22
CA ILE A 152 8.33 2.67 5.19
C ILE A 152 9.31 1.60 4.74
N ARG A 153 10.25 1.24 5.62
CA ARG A 153 11.16 0.13 5.36
C ARG A 153 10.69 -1.11 6.11
N ALA A 154 10.29 -2.13 5.37
CA ALA A 154 9.68 -3.32 5.95
C ALA A 154 10.14 -4.61 5.28
N LYS A 155 10.03 -5.71 6.00
CA LYS A 155 10.14 -7.09 5.51
C LYS A 155 8.80 -7.78 5.71
N ILE A 156 8.27 -8.36 4.63
CA ILE A 156 6.89 -8.82 4.54
C ILE A 156 6.85 -10.34 4.66
N PRO A 157 5.97 -10.94 5.49
CA PRO A 157 5.98 -12.38 5.68
C PRO A 157 5.53 -13.16 4.44
N ALA A 158 6.12 -14.34 4.25
CA ALA A 158 5.56 -15.37 3.39
C ALA A 158 4.47 -16.18 4.09
N GLY A 159 3.59 -16.80 3.28
CA GLY A 159 2.66 -17.82 3.77
C GLY A 159 1.24 -17.68 3.24
N GLN A 160 0.67 -18.79 2.77
CA GLN A 160 -0.72 -18.83 2.31
C GLN A 160 -1.66 -18.36 3.43
N GLY A 161 -2.44 -17.31 3.16
CA GLY A 161 -3.33 -16.69 4.13
C GLY A 161 -2.84 -15.37 4.69
N THR A 162 -1.58 -14.98 4.54
CA THR A 162 -1.14 -13.62 4.94
C THR A 162 -1.67 -12.57 3.97
N TRP A 163 -2.04 -11.41 4.50
CA TRP A 163 -2.33 -10.18 3.74
C TRP A 163 -1.71 -9.00 4.49
N SER A 164 -0.54 -8.56 4.05
CA SER A 164 0.19 -7.45 4.65
C SER A 164 -0.18 -6.16 3.93
N ALA A 165 -0.34 -5.07 4.69
CA ALA A 165 -0.64 -3.77 4.11
C ALA A 165 0.12 -2.61 4.79
N ILE A 166 0.63 -1.70 3.96
CA ILE A 166 1.12 -0.37 4.31
C ILE A 166 0.30 0.60 3.46
N TRP A 167 -0.52 1.40 4.11
CA TRP A 167 -1.58 2.14 3.43
C TRP A 167 -1.96 3.37 4.23
N MET A 168 -2.85 4.18 3.67
CA MET A 168 -3.25 5.46 4.25
C MET A 168 -4.74 5.68 4.10
N LEU A 169 -5.35 6.21 5.16
CA LEU A 169 -6.73 6.68 5.18
C LEU A 169 -6.80 8.17 5.54
N PRO A 170 -7.87 8.87 5.15
CA PRO A 170 -8.09 10.25 5.53
C PRO A 170 -8.27 10.38 7.04
N SER A 171 -7.64 11.39 7.63
CA SER A 171 -7.81 11.70 9.06
C SER A 171 -9.20 12.26 9.38
N ASP A 172 -9.81 12.92 8.40
CA ASP A 172 -11.24 13.23 8.36
C ASP A 172 -11.93 12.36 7.30
N PRO A 173 -12.44 11.17 7.67
CA PRO A 173 -13.09 10.28 6.72
C PRO A 173 -14.45 10.82 6.24
N TYR A 174 -15.03 11.84 6.89
CA TYR A 174 -16.37 12.33 6.56
C TYR A 174 -16.35 13.50 5.58
N LYS A 175 -15.19 14.05 5.22
CA LYS A 175 -15.04 15.24 4.35
C LYS A 175 -15.91 15.21 3.10
N TYR A 176 -15.99 14.05 2.43
CA TYR A 176 -16.79 13.84 1.23
C TYR A 176 -17.95 12.85 1.41
N SER A 177 -18.27 12.50 2.66
CA SER A 177 -19.45 11.67 2.94
C SER A 177 -20.74 12.42 2.65
N THR A 178 -21.78 11.68 2.24
CA THR A 178 -23.11 12.21 1.93
C THR A 178 -24.23 11.45 2.64
N SER A 179 -23.96 10.27 3.20
CA SER A 179 -24.99 9.42 3.81
C SER A 179 -24.74 9.05 5.28
N CYS A 180 -23.57 9.36 5.82
CA CYS A 180 -23.18 8.95 7.18
C CYS A 180 -24.02 9.65 8.25
N ALA A 181 -24.55 8.87 9.20
CA ALA A 181 -25.14 9.43 10.40
C ALA A 181 -24.06 9.99 11.33
N GLU A 182 -24.47 10.90 12.22
CA GLU A 182 -23.58 11.46 13.23
C GLU A 182 -23.00 10.34 14.11
N ASN A 183 -21.68 10.30 14.26
CA ASN A 183 -20.95 9.30 15.05
C ASN A 183 -21.08 7.84 14.57
N GLU A 184 -21.53 7.60 13.33
CA GLU A 184 -21.57 6.25 12.76
C GLU A 184 -20.16 5.69 12.55
N ASP A 185 -19.92 4.43 12.95
CA ASP A 185 -18.69 3.70 12.59
C ASP A 185 -18.71 3.42 11.09
N TRP A 186 -17.89 4.15 10.35
CA TRP A 186 -17.89 4.12 8.90
C TRP A 186 -17.12 2.94 8.30
N GLN A 187 -16.19 2.34 9.06
CA GLN A 187 -15.33 1.27 8.53
C GLN A 187 -16.07 -0.06 8.48
N GLY A 188 -16.47 -0.45 7.27
CA GLY A 188 -17.32 -1.62 7.04
C GLY A 188 -18.82 -1.31 7.14
N SER A 189 -19.21 -0.03 7.17
CA SER A 189 -20.62 0.34 7.16
C SER A 189 -21.26 0.10 5.78
N GLU A 190 -22.50 -0.39 5.79
CA GLU A 190 -23.34 -0.51 4.61
C GLU A 190 -24.12 0.80 4.31
N THR A 191 -24.21 1.71 5.29
CA THR A 191 -25.05 2.92 5.23
C THR A 191 -24.27 4.22 5.15
N CYS A 192 -23.00 4.22 5.55
CA CYS A 192 -22.11 5.38 5.50
C CYS A 192 -21.12 5.28 4.34
N ASP A 193 -21.12 6.29 3.49
CA ASP A 193 -20.30 6.37 2.28
C ASP A 193 -18.98 7.15 2.46
N ALA A 194 -18.53 7.37 3.70
CA ALA A 194 -17.24 8.00 4.01
C ALA A 194 -16.10 7.34 3.22
N TRP A 195 -16.11 5.99 3.14
CA TRP A 195 -15.33 5.24 2.18
C TRP A 195 -16.22 4.77 1.02
N PRO A 196 -15.76 4.86 -0.25
CA PRO A 196 -14.46 5.35 -0.69
C PRO A 196 -14.45 6.87 -0.94
N ASN A 197 -15.48 7.62 -0.53
CA ASN A 197 -15.63 9.02 -0.95
C ASN A 197 -14.45 9.91 -0.53
N SER A 198 -13.93 9.71 0.67
CA SER A 198 -12.81 10.50 1.20
C SER A 198 -11.43 9.92 0.86
N GLY A 199 -11.39 8.78 0.16
CA GLY A 199 -10.21 8.17 -0.44
C GLY A 199 -9.43 7.18 0.44
N GLU A 200 -8.51 6.47 -0.20
CA GLU A 200 -7.55 5.51 0.36
C GLU A 200 -6.35 5.42 -0.57
N ILE A 201 -5.14 5.32 0.00
CA ILE A 201 -3.88 5.14 -0.75
C ILE A 201 -3.16 3.92 -0.20
N ASP A 202 -3.08 2.86 -0.99
CA ASP A 202 -2.40 1.62 -0.66
C ASP A 202 -0.97 1.66 -1.20
N ILE A 203 -0.02 2.01 -0.34
CA ILE A 203 1.41 2.10 -0.68
C ILE A 203 1.96 0.70 -0.98
N MET A 204 1.51 -0.31 -0.26
CA MET A 204 1.86 -1.70 -0.46
C MET A 204 0.74 -2.58 0.06
N GLU A 205 0.20 -3.43 -0.81
CA GLU A 205 -0.53 -4.62 -0.39
C GLU A 205 0.16 -5.86 -0.95
N HIS A 206 0.17 -6.92 -0.14
CA HIS A 206 0.79 -8.19 -0.49
C HIS A 206 0.06 -9.36 0.12
N VAL A 207 -0.14 -10.43 -0.66
CA VAL A 207 -0.77 -11.67 -0.24
C VAL A 207 0.19 -12.84 -0.37
N GLY A 208 0.32 -13.65 0.68
CA GLY A 208 1.38 -14.66 0.74
C GLY A 208 1.23 -15.85 -0.21
N PHE A 209 0.10 -15.98 -0.91
CA PHE A 209 -0.07 -16.96 -1.99
C PHE A 209 0.55 -16.51 -3.32
N ASP A 210 0.84 -15.21 -3.46
CA ASP A 210 1.41 -14.60 -4.66
C ASP A 210 2.66 -13.80 -4.29
N MET A 211 3.65 -14.51 -3.74
CA MET A 211 4.81 -13.91 -3.06
C MET A 211 5.58 -12.87 -3.87
N GLN A 212 5.60 -12.96 -5.20
CA GLN A 212 6.39 -12.06 -6.02
C GLN A 212 5.65 -10.74 -6.30
N ASN A 213 4.32 -10.71 -6.22
CA ASN A 213 3.55 -9.56 -6.67
C ASN A 213 3.23 -8.60 -5.52
N ILE A 214 3.73 -7.38 -5.64
CA ILE A 214 3.40 -6.27 -4.76
C ILE A 214 2.39 -5.38 -5.47
N HIS A 215 1.36 -4.93 -4.75
CA HIS A 215 0.30 -4.10 -5.29
C HIS A 215 0.36 -2.67 -4.72
N GLY A 216 -0.03 -1.71 -5.55
CA GLY A 216 -0.22 -0.32 -5.16
C GLY A 216 -1.51 0.17 -5.80
N THR A 217 -2.36 0.79 -5.00
CA THR A 217 -3.75 1.10 -5.37
C THR A 217 -4.16 2.45 -4.79
N VAL A 218 -5.09 3.12 -5.45
CA VAL A 218 -5.88 4.18 -4.82
C VAL A 218 -7.36 3.85 -4.96
N HIS A 219 -8.14 4.12 -3.92
CA HIS A 219 -9.59 3.99 -3.96
C HIS A 219 -10.24 5.37 -3.85
N ASN A 220 -11.22 5.61 -4.71
CA ASN A 220 -12.09 6.79 -4.64
C ASN A 220 -13.44 6.49 -5.30
N LYS A 221 -14.40 7.41 -5.15
CA LYS A 221 -15.78 7.22 -5.67
C LYS A 221 -15.83 6.96 -7.18
N ALA A 222 -14.97 7.60 -7.96
CA ALA A 222 -14.90 7.41 -9.40
C ALA A 222 -14.22 6.09 -9.78
N TYR A 223 -13.23 5.67 -9.00
CA TYR A 223 -12.35 4.54 -9.32
C TYR A 223 -12.17 3.61 -8.12
N TYR A 224 -13.05 2.61 -7.98
CA TYR A 224 -12.92 1.59 -6.94
C TYR A 224 -13.52 0.26 -7.38
N TRP A 225 -13.27 -0.80 -6.60
CA TRP A 225 -13.54 -2.17 -7.06
C TRP A 225 -15.03 -2.44 -7.35
N GLN A 226 -15.98 -1.80 -6.65
CA GLN A 226 -17.42 -2.06 -6.86
C GLN A 226 -17.93 -1.52 -8.21
N ASN A 227 -17.28 -0.50 -8.78
CA ASN A 227 -17.65 0.06 -10.09
C ASN A 227 -16.73 -0.41 -11.22
N TRP A 228 -15.79 -1.33 -10.92
CA TRP A 228 -14.93 -2.02 -11.88
C TRP A 228 -13.93 -1.08 -12.59
N GLN A 229 -13.63 0.07 -11.96
CA GLN A 229 -12.70 1.08 -12.48
C GLN A 229 -11.49 1.31 -11.57
N GLN A 230 -11.16 0.36 -10.69
CA GLN A 230 -10.00 0.46 -9.81
C GLN A 230 -8.73 0.85 -10.57
N ARG A 231 -7.94 1.74 -9.98
CA ARG A 231 -6.61 2.14 -10.48
C ARG A 231 -5.58 1.47 -9.61
N LYS A 232 -4.93 0.44 -10.17
CA LYS A 232 -3.89 -0.30 -9.47
C LYS A 232 -2.73 -0.63 -10.40
N SER A 233 -1.58 -0.92 -9.81
CA SER A 233 -0.43 -1.46 -10.50
C SER A 233 0.19 -2.58 -9.67
N SER A 234 0.98 -3.42 -10.32
CA SER A 234 1.86 -4.34 -9.64
C SER A 234 3.30 -4.29 -10.14
N ILE A 235 4.19 -4.70 -9.25
CA ILE A 235 5.62 -4.87 -9.49
C ILE A 235 6.06 -6.20 -8.88
N GLU A 236 7.03 -6.85 -9.53
CA GLU A 236 7.66 -8.04 -8.97
C GLU A 236 8.78 -7.65 -7.99
N GLY A 237 8.64 -8.10 -6.74
CA GLY A 237 9.68 -8.00 -5.72
C GLY A 237 10.51 -9.27 -5.62
N LYS A 238 11.81 -9.13 -5.32
CA LYS A 238 12.72 -10.26 -5.06
C LYS A 238 13.03 -10.34 -3.58
N ASN A 239 12.96 -11.54 -3.00
CA ASN A 239 13.35 -11.83 -1.61
C ASN A 239 12.63 -10.96 -0.56
N ILE A 240 11.38 -10.56 -0.82
CA ILE A 240 10.65 -9.62 0.03
C ILE A 240 10.32 -10.17 1.43
N ASP A 241 10.39 -11.50 1.59
CA ASP A 241 10.25 -12.25 2.83
C ASP A 241 11.57 -12.44 3.60
N GLN A 242 12.69 -12.19 2.94
CA GLN A 242 14.03 -12.39 3.48
C GLN A 242 14.75 -11.07 3.76
N GLN A 243 14.41 -10.01 3.02
CA GLN A 243 15.10 -8.72 3.07
C GLN A 243 14.13 -7.57 3.37
N PHE A 244 14.67 -6.50 3.95
CA PHE A 244 13.93 -5.26 4.11
C PHE A 244 13.98 -4.46 2.82
N HIS A 245 12.81 -4.02 2.37
CA HIS A 245 12.64 -3.16 1.19
C HIS A 245 12.01 -1.83 1.59
N ARG A 246 12.17 -0.81 0.75
CA ARG A 246 11.52 0.49 0.92
C ARG A 246 10.24 0.56 0.10
N TYR A 247 9.14 0.80 0.79
CA TYR A 247 7.83 1.09 0.21
C TYR A 247 7.55 2.58 0.45
N ALA A 248 7.27 3.32 -0.61
CA ALA A 248 7.09 4.77 -0.47
C ALA A 248 5.99 5.31 -1.37
N VAL A 249 5.41 6.42 -0.96
CA VAL A 249 4.53 7.25 -1.77
C VAL A 249 5.07 8.67 -1.81
N GLU A 250 5.08 9.28 -2.99
CA GLU A 250 5.17 10.73 -3.15
C GLU A 250 3.83 11.25 -3.62
N TRP A 251 3.30 12.21 -2.88
CA TRP A 251 1.96 12.72 -3.04
C TRP A 251 2.01 14.24 -3.11
N SER A 252 1.43 14.80 -4.17
CA SER A 252 1.29 16.24 -4.41
C SER A 252 -0.16 16.55 -4.78
N PRO A 253 -0.55 17.83 -4.91
CA PRO A 253 -1.88 18.19 -5.42
C PRO A 253 -2.18 17.62 -6.82
N GLU A 254 -1.15 17.31 -7.60
CA GLU A 254 -1.25 16.89 -8.99
C GLU A 254 -1.11 15.38 -9.17
N THR A 255 -0.34 14.70 -8.32
CA THR A 255 0.04 13.29 -8.55
C THR A 255 0.22 12.49 -7.27
N ILE A 256 -0.06 11.19 -7.36
CA ILE A 256 0.36 10.18 -6.40
C ILE A 256 1.25 9.19 -7.15
N THR A 257 2.47 8.99 -6.66
CA THR A 257 3.42 8.02 -7.21
C THR A 257 3.85 7.07 -6.12
N ILE A 258 3.76 5.76 -6.35
CA ILE A 258 4.16 4.73 -5.38
C ILE A 258 5.40 4.02 -5.88
N PHE A 259 6.31 3.74 -4.95
CA PHE A 259 7.65 3.22 -5.20
C PHE A 259 7.93 1.94 -4.41
N PHE A 260 8.67 1.06 -5.04
CA PHE A 260 9.34 -0.09 -4.40
C PHE A 260 10.85 0.01 -4.68
N ASP A 261 11.66 0.15 -3.63
CA ASP A 261 13.11 0.38 -3.71
C ASP A 261 13.49 1.48 -4.72
N ASP A 262 12.84 2.64 -4.59
CA ASP A 262 12.95 3.83 -5.45
C ASP A 262 12.50 3.65 -6.91
N SER A 263 11.95 2.48 -7.25
CA SER A 263 11.38 2.23 -8.57
C SER A 263 9.89 2.60 -8.55
N PRO A 264 9.47 3.64 -9.31
CA PRO A 264 8.05 3.97 -9.40
C PRO A 264 7.30 2.88 -10.14
N TYR A 265 6.24 2.34 -9.54
CA TYR A 265 5.44 1.30 -10.17
C TYR A 265 3.96 1.64 -10.29
N PHE A 266 3.44 2.58 -9.48
CA PHE A 266 2.09 3.11 -9.64
C PHE A 266 2.13 4.63 -9.80
N PHE A 267 1.26 5.14 -10.67
CA PHE A 267 1.13 6.57 -10.93
C PHE A 267 -0.33 6.93 -11.13
N TYR A 268 -0.79 7.94 -10.39
CA TYR A 268 -2.15 8.45 -10.45
C TYR A 268 -2.14 9.97 -10.56
N SER A 269 -2.80 10.51 -11.58
CA SER A 269 -2.86 11.94 -11.85
C SER A 269 -4.19 12.53 -11.44
N ASN A 270 -4.13 13.76 -10.93
CA ASN A 270 -5.31 14.58 -10.74
C ASN A 270 -5.85 15.04 -12.09
N GLU A 271 -7.00 14.49 -12.48
CA GLU A 271 -7.68 14.83 -13.74
C GLU A 271 -8.40 16.20 -13.66
N ALA A 272 -8.34 16.89 -12.51
CA ALA A 272 -9.06 18.14 -12.24
C ALA A 272 -10.58 18.03 -12.42
N THR A 273 -11.14 16.83 -12.19
CA THR A 273 -12.58 16.53 -12.31
C THR A 273 -13.33 16.55 -10.96
N GLY A 274 -12.63 16.93 -9.89
CA GLY A 274 -13.17 17.08 -8.53
C GLY A 274 -13.01 15.85 -7.64
N TRP A 275 -13.56 15.94 -6.42
CA TRP A 275 -13.28 15.02 -5.32
C TRP A 275 -13.61 13.55 -5.60
N LYS A 276 -14.58 13.27 -6.49
CA LYS A 276 -14.94 11.89 -6.81
C LYS A 276 -13.77 11.11 -7.38
N ALA A 277 -12.93 11.78 -8.18
CA ALA A 277 -11.69 11.23 -8.73
C ALA A 277 -10.49 11.60 -7.84
N TRP A 278 -10.50 12.78 -7.23
CA TRP A 278 -9.37 13.26 -6.43
C TRP A 278 -9.78 13.70 -5.02
N PRO A 279 -10.07 12.76 -4.10
CA PRO A 279 -10.30 13.10 -2.70
C PRO A 279 -9.00 13.31 -1.92
N PHE A 280 -7.83 13.21 -2.57
CA PHE A 280 -6.50 13.27 -1.95
C PHE A 280 -6.02 14.71 -1.73
N ASP A 281 -6.82 15.51 -1.03
CA ASP A 281 -6.68 16.96 -0.86
C ASP A 281 -6.93 17.43 0.59
N HIS A 282 -6.75 16.53 1.55
CA HIS A 282 -6.84 16.76 2.99
C HIS A 282 -5.91 15.79 3.71
N PRO A 283 -5.61 15.97 5.01
CA PRO A 283 -4.64 15.14 5.70
C PRO A 283 -5.01 13.66 5.77
N TYR A 284 -4.02 12.80 5.60
CA TYR A 284 -4.09 11.35 5.74
C TYR A 284 -3.12 10.89 6.82
N HIS A 285 -3.33 9.67 7.32
CA HIS A 285 -2.43 9.00 8.27
C HIS A 285 -2.03 7.62 7.75
N VAL A 286 -0.84 7.16 8.14
CA VAL A 286 -0.31 5.82 7.82
C VAL A 286 -0.99 4.76 8.68
N ILE A 287 -1.29 3.62 8.07
CA ILE A 287 -1.78 2.38 8.68
C ILE A 287 -0.83 1.23 8.32
N LEU A 288 -0.52 0.40 9.31
CA LEU A 288 0.30 -0.80 9.19
C LEU A 288 -0.48 -1.99 9.74
N ASN A 289 -0.65 -3.06 8.98
CA ASN A 289 -1.27 -4.28 9.48
C ASN A 289 -0.79 -5.54 8.77
N LEU A 290 -0.96 -6.65 9.50
CA LEU A 290 -0.87 -8.01 8.98
C LEU A 290 -2.24 -8.67 9.15
N ALA A 291 -3.09 -8.61 8.12
CA ALA A 291 -4.34 -9.37 8.08
C ALA A 291 -4.05 -10.86 7.81
N ILE A 292 -4.98 -11.71 8.24
CA ILE A 292 -4.98 -13.15 8.00
C ILE A 292 -6.29 -13.54 7.35
N GLY A 293 -6.20 -14.22 6.22
CA GLY A 293 -7.32 -14.71 5.44
C GLY A 293 -8.08 -13.60 4.74
N GLY A 294 -9.38 -13.49 5.01
CA GLY A 294 -10.22 -12.55 4.27
C GLY A 294 -10.53 -13.00 2.86
N MET A 295 -11.17 -12.14 2.07
CA MET A 295 -11.50 -12.46 0.69
C MET A 295 -10.25 -12.63 -0.20
N TRP A 296 -9.19 -11.86 0.07
CA TRP A 296 -7.99 -11.88 -0.78
C TRP A 296 -6.89 -12.81 -0.26
N GLY A 297 -6.57 -12.80 1.04
CA GLY A 297 -5.56 -13.70 1.60
C GLY A 297 -5.88 -15.19 1.42
N ARG A 298 -7.16 -15.57 1.26
CA ARG A 298 -7.61 -16.94 0.95
C ARG A 298 -7.80 -17.24 -0.54
N ALA A 299 -7.53 -16.30 -1.44
CA ALA A 299 -7.81 -16.48 -2.85
C ALA A 299 -6.96 -17.60 -3.49
N GLY A 300 -5.76 -17.86 -2.97
CA GLY A 300 -4.89 -18.98 -3.37
C GLY A 300 -5.24 -20.34 -2.74
N GLY A 301 -6.10 -20.38 -1.72
CA GLY A 301 -6.39 -21.59 -0.95
C GLY A 301 -6.74 -21.33 0.52
N PRO A 302 -7.03 -22.38 1.32
CA PRO A 302 -7.21 -22.25 2.75
C PRO A 302 -5.95 -21.69 3.41
N ILE A 303 -6.11 -21.01 4.56
CA ILE A 303 -4.97 -20.52 5.36
C ILE A 303 -4.07 -21.72 5.72
N ASP A 304 -2.76 -21.58 5.52
CA ASP A 304 -1.78 -22.60 5.93
C ASP A 304 -1.40 -22.36 7.39
N ASP A 305 -1.92 -23.19 8.29
CA ASP A 305 -1.66 -23.09 9.72
C ASP A 305 -0.20 -23.33 10.12
N SER A 306 0.60 -23.95 9.25
CA SER A 306 2.01 -24.25 9.55
C SER A 306 2.92 -23.02 9.52
N ILE A 307 2.44 -21.89 8.98
CA ILE A 307 3.21 -20.65 8.89
C ILE A 307 3.30 -19.92 10.24
N PHE A 308 2.41 -20.22 11.19
CA PHE A 308 2.30 -19.47 12.43
C PHE A 308 3.32 -19.94 13.49
N PRO A 309 3.91 -19.01 14.28
CA PRO A 309 3.73 -17.56 14.20
C PRO A 309 4.43 -16.95 12.98
N VAL A 310 3.80 -15.93 12.40
CA VAL A 310 4.29 -15.25 11.19
C VAL A 310 4.30 -13.75 11.42
N LYS A 311 5.34 -13.04 10.95
CA LYS A 311 5.54 -11.62 11.28
C LYS A 311 5.88 -10.73 10.09
N MET A 312 5.33 -9.53 10.14
CA MET A 312 5.78 -8.37 9.40
C MET A 312 6.71 -7.55 10.29
N GLU A 313 7.88 -7.20 9.78
CA GLU A 313 8.89 -6.42 10.50
C GLU A 313 9.07 -5.06 9.82
N ILE A 314 9.02 -3.98 10.59
CA ILE A 314 9.16 -2.61 10.11
C ILE A 314 10.36 -1.98 10.82
N ASP A 315 11.34 -1.54 10.02
CA ASP A 315 12.56 -0.90 10.46
C ASP A 315 12.34 0.58 10.79
N TYR A 316 11.60 1.30 9.93
CA TYR A 316 11.18 2.67 10.21
C TYR A 316 9.94 3.05 9.42
N VAL A 317 9.30 4.13 9.88
CA VAL A 317 8.33 4.92 9.14
C VAL A 317 8.79 6.37 9.15
N ARG A 318 8.87 7.00 7.98
CA ARG A 318 9.31 8.39 7.84
C ARG A 318 8.37 9.15 6.92
N VAL A 319 7.99 10.35 7.33
CA VAL A 319 7.16 11.29 6.57
C VAL A 319 7.96 12.56 6.36
N TYR A 320 8.00 13.01 5.10
CA TYR A 320 8.78 14.13 4.65
C TYR A 320 7.92 15.16 3.94
N GLU A 321 8.28 16.43 4.09
CA GLU A 321 7.77 17.53 3.29
C GLU A 321 8.82 18.04 2.32
N LYS A 322 8.36 18.60 1.20
CA LYS A 322 9.25 19.18 0.20
C LYS A 322 9.74 20.53 0.68
N GLN A 323 11.07 20.70 0.81
CA GLN A 323 11.69 21.97 1.12
C GLN A 323 11.39 22.99 0.02
N HIS A 324 10.70 24.06 0.39
CA HIS A 324 10.61 25.25 -0.44
C HIS A 324 11.93 26.02 -0.29
N LYS A 325 12.73 26.10 -1.37
CA LYS A 325 13.87 27.02 -1.42
C LYS A 325 13.32 28.45 -1.35
N ASN A 326 13.44 29.09 -0.19
CA ASN A 326 13.30 30.53 -0.08
C ASN A 326 14.47 31.17 -0.83
N ASN A 327 14.26 31.52 -2.09
CA ASN A 327 15.17 32.43 -2.82
C ASN A 327 15.04 33.81 -2.18
N ILE A 328 15.77 34.04 -1.09
CA ILE A 328 16.07 35.39 -0.63
C ILE A 328 17.28 35.84 -1.45
N GLU A 329 17.03 36.28 -2.68
CA GLU A 329 17.94 37.23 -3.32
C GLU A 329 17.80 38.54 -2.54
N LYS A 330 18.75 38.80 -1.64
CA LYS A 330 18.95 40.14 -1.10
C LYS A 330 19.46 41.01 -2.26
N ILE A 331 18.63 42.00 -2.60
CA ILE A 331 18.93 43.12 -3.52
C ILE A 331 20.19 43.85 -3.06
#